data_AF-A0A950V8P4-F1
#
_entry.id   AF-A0A950V8P4-F1
#
_cell.length_a   1.000
_cell.length_b   1.000
_cell.length_c   1.000
_cell.angle_alpha   90.00
_cell.angle_beta   90.00
_cell.angle_gamma   90.00
#
_symmetry.space_group_name_H-M   'P 1'
#
loop_
_entity.id
_entity.type
_entity.pdbx_description
1 polymer ?
#
loop_
_entity_poly.entity_id
_entity_poly.type
_entity_poly.pdbx_seq_one_letter_code
_entity_poly.pdbx_strand_id
1 'polypeptide(L)'
;MALIVFLRGINVGGHRTFRPSILARDLAVYDLVNVGAAGTLVVRAPGSRTKFLAELRRKLPFEAKIACCDGRDLIRLEMENPFGREPLQPDVVRFVSILARASQNKPSLPIAIPAGEKWFVRVIGSKDRLVFGVYRRHMRTIGYLGDSINSSVPRQQRAVGAPFFQLYRY
;
A
#
# COMPACT_ATOMS: atom_id res chain seq x y z
N MET A 1 -6.96 -18.24 -4.62
CA MET A 1 -6.76 -17.19 -3.60
C MET A 1 -6.68 -15.85 -4.33
N ALA A 2 -7.41 -14.82 -3.88
CA ALA A 2 -7.39 -13.53 -4.56
C ALA A 2 -6.05 -12.82 -4.38
N LEU A 3 -5.55 -12.19 -5.44
CA LEU A 3 -4.36 -11.34 -5.42
C LEU A 3 -4.81 -9.88 -5.31
N ILE A 4 -4.23 -9.14 -4.38
CA ILE A 4 -4.50 -7.70 -4.22
C ILE A 4 -3.37 -6.93 -4.86
N VAL A 5 -3.72 -6.00 -5.73
CA VAL A 5 -2.77 -5.21 -6.52
C VAL A 5 -2.94 -3.74 -6.20
N PHE A 6 -1.82 -3.06 -6.01
CA PHE A 6 -1.74 -1.65 -5.70
C PHE A 6 -0.88 -0.94 -6.74
N LEU A 7 -1.45 0.08 -7.37
CA LEU A 7 -0.77 0.95 -8.31
C LEU A 7 -0.44 2.29 -7.64
N ARG A 8 0.84 2.70 -7.65
CA ARG A 8 1.24 3.96 -7.01
C ARG A 8 1.17 5.16 -7.95
N GLY A 9 0.61 6.25 -7.42
CA GLY A 9 0.63 7.56 -8.05
C GLY A 9 -0.25 7.64 -9.29
N ILE A 10 -1.39 6.94 -9.23
CA ILE A 10 -2.40 6.92 -10.27
C ILE A 10 -3.43 8.01 -10.00
N ASN A 11 -3.89 8.72 -11.03
CA ASN A 11 -4.99 9.70 -10.94
C ASN A 11 -4.76 10.78 -9.87
N VAL A 12 -3.50 11.17 -9.64
CA VAL A 12 -3.13 12.21 -8.67
C VAL A 12 -2.53 13.41 -9.38
N GLY A 13 -2.94 14.62 -8.99
CA GLY A 13 -2.38 15.87 -9.52
C GLY A 13 -2.52 16.04 -11.04
N GLY A 14 -3.52 15.41 -11.67
CA GLY A 14 -3.71 15.46 -13.13
C GLY A 14 -2.76 14.58 -13.95
N HIS A 15 -1.86 13.82 -13.30
CA HIS A 15 -0.90 12.95 -13.96
C HIS A 15 -1.29 11.47 -13.89
N ARG A 16 -0.76 10.67 -14.83
CA ARG A 16 -0.95 9.21 -14.89
C ARG A 16 -2.43 8.84 -14.80
N THR A 17 -3.22 9.60 -15.56
CA THR A 17 -4.67 9.47 -15.59
C THR A 17 -5.04 8.25 -16.41
N PHE A 18 -5.73 7.30 -15.80
CA PHE A 18 -6.38 6.20 -16.52
C PHE A 18 -7.66 5.78 -15.82
N ARG A 19 -8.55 5.10 -16.55
CA ARG A 19 -9.82 4.61 -16.03
C ARG A 19 -9.69 3.15 -15.57
N PRO A 20 -9.68 2.86 -14.26
CA PRO A 20 -9.53 1.50 -13.76
C PRO A 20 -10.64 0.55 -14.19
N SER A 21 -11.84 1.06 -14.45
CA SER A 21 -12.97 0.27 -14.96
C SER A 21 -12.73 -0.27 -16.38
N ILE A 22 -12.04 0.48 -17.24
CA ILE A 22 -11.64 0.00 -18.58
C ILE A 22 -10.60 -1.11 -18.43
N LEU A 23 -9.60 -0.91 -17.57
CA LEU A 23 -8.59 -1.95 -17.29
C LEU A 23 -9.23 -3.23 -16.74
N ALA A 24 -10.22 -3.13 -15.86
CA ALA A 24 -10.95 -4.27 -15.32
C ALA A 24 -11.68 -5.05 -16.41
N ARG A 25 -12.32 -4.35 -17.35
CA ARG A 25 -12.96 -4.98 -18.52
C ARG A 25 -11.95 -5.67 -19.43
N ASP A 26 -10.84 -5.01 -19.72
CA ASP A 26 -9.76 -5.53 -20.57
C ASP A 26 -9.08 -6.78 -19.99
N LEU A 27 -9.15 -6.96 -18.67
CA LEU A 27 -8.58 -8.07 -17.92
C LEU A 27 -9.66 -8.96 -17.29
N ALA A 28 -10.87 -8.99 -17.86
CA ALA A 28 -12.02 -9.72 -17.32
C ALA A 28 -11.75 -11.22 -17.11
N VAL A 29 -10.85 -11.81 -17.90
CA VAL A 29 -10.42 -13.23 -17.74
C VAL A 29 -9.83 -13.53 -16.37
N TYR A 30 -9.28 -12.52 -15.67
CA TYR A 30 -8.73 -12.66 -14.32
C TYR A 30 -9.74 -12.35 -13.22
N ASP A 31 -10.99 -12.04 -13.59
CA ASP A 31 -12.05 -11.61 -12.69
C ASP A 31 -11.57 -10.45 -11.79
N LEU A 32 -11.14 -9.37 -12.46
CA LEU A 32 -10.52 -8.20 -11.86
C LEU A 32 -11.58 -7.19 -11.42
N VAL A 33 -11.54 -6.79 -10.15
CA VAL A 33 -12.43 -5.81 -9.54
C VAL A 33 -11.62 -4.60 -9.10
N ASN A 34 -12.03 -3.39 -9.51
CA ASN A 34 -11.43 -2.16 -9.03
C ASN A 34 -12.11 -1.68 -7.74
N VAL A 35 -11.32 -1.33 -6.73
CA VAL A 35 -11.80 -0.83 -5.43
C VAL A 35 -11.35 0.63 -5.28
N GLY A 36 -12.26 1.56 -5.54
CA GLY A 36 -12.03 3.00 -5.41
C GLY A 36 -11.30 3.65 -6.59
N ALA A 37 -10.80 4.87 -6.39
CA ALA A 37 -10.22 5.69 -7.46
C ALA A 37 -8.68 5.57 -7.62
N ALA A 38 -8.00 5.07 -6.58
CA ALA A 38 -6.54 5.17 -6.42
C ALA A 38 -5.75 3.97 -6.97
N GLY A 39 -6.38 3.07 -7.75
CA GLY A 39 -5.69 1.94 -8.38
C GLY A 39 -5.48 0.73 -7.46
N THR A 40 -6.47 0.44 -6.60
CA THR A 40 -6.56 -0.84 -5.86
C THR A 40 -7.35 -1.85 -6.68
N LEU A 41 -6.76 -3.00 -6.97
CA LEU A 41 -7.43 -4.04 -7.74
C LEU A 41 -7.46 -5.35 -6.94
N VAL A 42 -8.61 -6.01 -6.94
CA VAL A 42 -8.79 -7.37 -6.42
C VAL A 42 -8.88 -8.30 -7.62
N VAL A 43 -7.96 -9.26 -7.72
CA VAL A 43 -7.90 -10.23 -8.82
C VAL A 43 -8.32 -11.58 -8.28
N ARG A 44 -9.54 -12.01 -8.59
CA ARG A 44 -10.14 -13.22 -7.98
C ARG A 44 -9.65 -14.51 -8.63
N ALA A 45 -9.30 -14.46 -9.92
CA ALA A 45 -8.77 -15.58 -10.69
C ALA A 45 -7.38 -15.26 -11.30
N PRO A 46 -6.32 -15.04 -10.48
CA PRO A 46 -5.04 -14.55 -10.98
C PRO A 46 -4.26 -15.57 -11.84
N GLY A 47 -4.59 -16.86 -11.75
CA GLY A 47 -3.82 -17.93 -12.38
C GLY A 47 -2.33 -17.84 -12.01
N SER A 48 -1.46 -17.81 -13.02
CA SER A 48 -0.04 -17.52 -12.81
C SER A 48 0.18 -16.03 -12.54
N ARG A 49 0.70 -15.71 -11.34
CA ARG A 49 1.03 -14.35 -10.92
C ARG A 49 1.97 -13.64 -11.91
N THR A 50 2.96 -14.35 -12.45
CA THR A 50 3.91 -13.78 -13.42
C THR A 50 3.21 -13.42 -14.73
N LYS A 51 2.36 -14.31 -15.25
CA LYS A 51 1.59 -14.07 -16.48
C LYS A 51 0.65 -12.87 -16.30
N PHE A 52 -0.13 -12.87 -15.22
CA PHE A 52 -1.02 -11.77 -14.90
C PHE A 52 -0.28 -10.43 -14.80
N LEU A 53 0.85 -10.39 -14.07
CA LEU A 53 1.62 -9.15 -13.93
C LEU A 53 2.26 -8.66 -15.23
N ALA A 54 2.58 -9.57 -16.16
CA ALA A 54 3.06 -9.19 -17.49
C ALA A 54 1.92 -8.55 -18.31
N GLU A 55 0.73 -9.17 -18.31
CA GLU A 55 -0.44 -8.65 -19.03
C GLU A 55 -0.93 -7.32 -18.44
N LEU A 56 -0.97 -7.20 -17.11
CA LEU A 56 -1.30 -5.95 -16.43
C LEU A 56 -0.38 -4.82 -16.87
N ARG A 57 0.95 -5.04 -16.86
CA ARG A 57 1.92 -4.03 -17.30
C ARG A 57 1.72 -3.61 -18.75
N ARG A 58 1.43 -4.56 -19.64
CA ARG A 58 1.18 -4.28 -21.06
C ARG A 58 -0.09 -3.46 -21.28
N LYS A 59 -1.09 -3.62 -20.41
CA LYS A 59 -2.37 -2.91 -20.49
C LYS A 59 -2.36 -1.52 -19.83
N LEU A 60 -1.38 -1.24 -18.98
CA LEU A 60 -1.25 0.09 -18.38
C LEU A 60 -0.69 1.08 -19.43
N PRO A 61 -1.29 2.28 -19.57
CA PRO A 61 -0.85 3.26 -20.57
C PRO A 61 0.46 3.99 -20.19
N PHE A 62 1.05 3.64 -19.05
CA PHE A 62 2.30 4.20 -18.55
C PHE A 62 2.97 3.22 -17.58
N GLU A 63 4.25 3.44 -17.31
CA GLU A 63 4.95 2.68 -16.29
C GLU A 63 4.43 3.05 -14.89
N ALA A 64 3.90 2.06 -14.18
CA ALA A 64 3.43 2.21 -12.80
C ALA A 64 4.26 1.33 -11.86
N LYS A 65 4.50 1.84 -10.65
CA LYS A 65 5.01 0.98 -9.57
C LYS A 65 3.84 0.12 -9.07
N ILE A 66 4.02 -1.19 -9.14
CA ILE A 66 3.03 -2.19 -8.76
C ILE A 66 3.52 -2.92 -7.51
N ALA A 67 2.67 -3.00 -6.50
CA ALA A 67 2.86 -3.87 -5.34
C ALA A 67 1.69 -4.87 -5.25
N CYS A 68 1.94 -6.07 -4.72
CA CYS A 68 0.87 -7.05 -4.53
C CYS A 68 1.12 -7.92 -3.30
N CYS A 69 0.03 -8.30 -2.64
CA CYS A 69 -0.03 -9.30 -1.57
C CYS A 69 -1.19 -10.26 -1.82
N ASP A 70 -1.19 -11.39 -1.11
CA ASP A 70 -2.34 -12.29 -1.15
C ASP A 70 -3.45 -11.71 -0.26
N GLY A 71 -4.71 -11.83 -0.69
CA GLY A 71 -5.85 -11.34 0.09
C GLY A 71 -5.92 -11.95 1.49
N ARG A 72 -5.42 -13.17 1.66
CA ARG A 72 -5.28 -13.83 2.95
C ARG A 72 -4.39 -13.06 3.94
N ASP A 73 -3.37 -12.35 3.44
CA ASP A 73 -2.42 -11.63 4.29
C ASP A 73 -3.10 -10.39 4.88
N LEU A 74 -3.98 -9.72 4.11
CA LEU A 74 -4.82 -8.63 4.60
C LEU A 74 -5.86 -9.12 5.59
N ILE A 75 -6.55 -10.22 5.29
CA ILE A 75 -7.55 -10.81 6.20
C ILE A 75 -6.88 -11.17 7.52
N ARG A 76 -5.73 -11.84 7.47
CA ARG A 76 -4.96 -12.21 8.65
C ARG A 76 -4.53 -10.97 9.46
N LEU A 77 -4.07 -9.92 8.79
CA LEU A 77 -3.67 -8.68 9.46
C LEU A 77 -4.87 -8.03 10.16
N GLU A 78 -6.04 -7.97 9.53
CA GLU A 78 -7.26 -7.43 10.16
C GLU A 78 -7.67 -8.26 11.38
N MET A 79 -7.65 -9.59 11.26
CA MET A 79 -7.99 -10.51 12.36
C MET A 79 -7.04 -10.38 13.55
N GLU A 80 -5.75 -10.17 13.31
CA GLU A 80 -4.75 -9.96 14.36
C GLU A 80 -4.89 -8.60 15.04
N ASN A 81 -5.61 -7.66 14.42
CA ASN A 81 -5.87 -6.31 14.93
C ASN A 81 -4.60 -5.63 15.49
N PRO A 82 -3.59 -5.36 14.66
CA PRO A 82 -2.27 -4.91 15.10
C PRO A 82 -2.27 -3.56 15.82
N PHE A 83 -3.36 -2.81 15.75
CA PHE A 83 -3.51 -1.51 16.39
C PHE A 83 -4.21 -1.57 17.74
N GLY A 84 -4.60 -2.76 18.19
CA GLY A 84 -5.34 -2.94 19.43
C GLY A 84 -6.75 -2.33 19.39
N ARG A 85 -7.40 -2.33 20.55
CA ARG A 85 -8.77 -1.80 20.73
C ARG A 85 -8.80 -0.37 21.24
N GLU A 86 -7.64 0.20 21.57
CA GLU A 86 -7.56 1.53 22.13
C GLU A 86 -8.05 2.58 21.12
N PRO A 87 -8.84 3.57 21.57
CA PRO A 87 -9.25 4.67 20.74
C PRO A 87 -8.03 5.49 20.33
N LEU A 88 -7.98 5.85 19.04
CA LEU A 88 -6.94 6.75 18.54
C LEU A 88 -7.18 8.17 19.06
N GLN A 89 -6.09 8.87 19.34
CA GLN A 89 -6.16 10.33 19.50
C GLN A 89 -6.70 10.97 18.21
N PRO A 90 -7.46 12.08 18.29
CA PRO A 90 -8.15 12.67 17.13
C PRO A 90 -7.23 13.06 15.96
N ASP A 91 -5.99 13.39 16.25
CA ASP A 91 -4.97 13.77 15.27
C ASP A 91 -4.17 12.57 14.74
N VAL A 92 -4.36 11.37 15.26
CA VAL A 92 -3.60 10.17 14.88
C VAL A 92 -4.42 9.27 13.97
N VAL A 93 -3.82 8.87 12.85
CA VAL A 93 -4.45 8.03 11.83
C VAL A 93 -3.65 6.74 11.65
N ARG A 94 -4.35 5.60 11.63
CA ARG A 94 -3.78 4.29 11.30
C ARG A 94 -3.56 4.17 9.80
N PHE A 95 -2.47 3.52 9.41
CA PHE A 95 -2.22 3.19 8.03
C PHE A 95 -1.68 1.78 7.90
N VAL A 96 -2.00 1.15 6.76
CA VAL A 96 -1.33 -0.04 6.26
C VAL A 96 -0.75 0.32 4.90
N SER A 97 0.50 -0.05 4.67
CA SER A 97 1.24 0.15 3.44
C SER A 97 1.86 -1.16 2.98
N ILE A 98 2.21 -1.25 1.71
CA ILE A 98 2.80 -2.44 1.12
C ILE A 98 4.19 -2.15 0.54
N LEU A 99 5.14 -3.03 0.84
CA LEU A 99 6.46 -3.04 0.22
C LEU A 99 6.36 -3.65 -1.19
N ALA A 100 6.79 -2.93 -2.23
CA ALA A 100 6.82 -3.50 -3.58
C ALA A 100 7.81 -4.66 -3.72
N ARG A 101 8.87 -4.64 -2.90
CA ARG A 101 9.83 -5.73 -2.78
C ARG A 101 9.81 -6.25 -1.36
N ALA A 102 9.90 -7.56 -1.20
CA ALA A 102 10.12 -8.14 0.12
C ALA A 102 11.48 -7.64 0.63
N SER A 103 11.49 -6.98 1.78
CA SER A 103 12.74 -6.63 2.46
C SER A 103 13.25 -7.85 3.21
N GLN A 104 14.51 -8.23 2.97
CA GLN A 104 15.14 -9.30 3.74
C GLN A 104 15.55 -8.82 5.14
N ASN A 105 15.75 -7.51 5.33
CA ASN A 105 16.06 -6.97 6.64
C ASN A 105 14.77 -6.53 7.33
N LYS A 106 14.60 -6.99 8.56
CA LYS A 106 13.58 -6.51 9.48
C LYS A 106 14.16 -5.33 10.24
N PRO A 107 13.62 -4.11 10.07
CA PRO A 107 14.05 -3.00 10.91
C PRO A 107 13.70 -3.27 12.38
N SER A 108 14.48 -2.73 13.30
CA SER A 108 14.11 -2.67 14.71
C SER A 108 12.88 -1.79 14.86
N LEU A 109 11.76 -2.38 15.25
CA LEU A 109 10.47 -1.73 15.41
C LEU A 109 10.19 -1.49 16.91
N PRO A 110 9.49 -0.41 17.29
CA PRO A 110 8.90 0.61 16.42
C PRO A 110 9.91 1.64 15.89
N ILE A 111 9.62 2.23 14.72
CA ILE A 111 10.40 3.35 14.14
C ILE A 111 9.55 4.62 14.19
N ALA A 112 10.08 5.71 14.75
CA ALA A 112 9.45 7.02 14.77
C ALA A 112 10.20 8.02 13.88
N ILE A 113 9.46 8.82 13.11
CA ILE A 113 10.02 9.74 12.11
C ILE A 113 9.38 11.13 12.26
N PRO A 114 10.17 12.18 12.56
CA PRO A 114 11.54 12.09 13.09
C PRO A 114 11.58 11.35 14.44
N ALA A 115 12.76 10.90 14.85
CA ALA A 115 12.94 10.28 16.16
C ALA A 115 12.58 11.25 17.29
N GLY A 116 12.09 10.71 18.42
CA GLY A 116 11.66 11.49 19.59
C GLY A 116 10.15 11.73 19.69
N GLU A 117 9.75 12.61 20.61
CA GLU A 117 8.33 12.80 20.99
C GLU A 117 7.50 13.55 19.93
N LYS A 118 8.15 14.39 19.13
CA LYS A 118 7.54 15.18 18.04
C LYS A 118 7.56 14.43 16.70
N TRP A 119 7.27 13.13 16.74
CA TRP A 119 7.17 12.30 15.55
C TRP A 119 5.91 12.63 14.73
N PHE A 120 5.98 12.42 13.41
CA PHE A 120 4.88 12.56 12.46
C PHE A 120 4.40 11.21 11.92
N VAL A 121 5.31 10.26 11.75
CA VAL A 121 5.00 8.89 11.33
C VAL A 121 5.66 7.91 12.29
N ARG A 122 4.92 6.89 12.71
CA ARG A 122 5.44 5.79 13.51
C ARG A 122 5.07 4.47 12.87
N VAL A 123 6.06 3.70 12.45
CA VAL A 123 5.89 2.32 12.01
C VAL A 123 5.95 1.44 13.25
N ILE A 124 4.88 0.69 13.51
CA ILE A 124 4.77 -0.14 14.72
C ILE A 124 5.07 -1.61 14.44
N GLY A 125 4.85 -2.05 13.20
CA GLY A 125 4.97 -3.46 12.85
C GLY A 125 5.08 -3.70 11.35
N SER A 126 5.52 -4.89 11.00
CA SER A 126 5.45 -5.41 9.64
C SER A 126 5.10 -6.89 9.66
N LYS A 127 4.40 -7.33 8.61
CA LYS A 127 4.04 -8.71 8.38
C LYS A 127 4.12 -9.01 6.89
N ASP A 128 4.96 -9.97 6.52
CA ASP A 128 5.27 -10.27 5.12
C ASP A 128 5.71 -9.00 4.37
N ARG A 129 4.87 -8.48 3.47
CA ARG A 129 5.10 -7.23 2.74
C ARG A 129 4.29 -6.05 3.27
N LEU A 130 3.41 -6.29 4.24
CA LEU A 130 2.56 -5.27 4.84
C LEU A 130 3.32 -4.58 5.97
N VAL A 131 3.25 -3.27 6.00
CA VAL A 131 3.82 -2.41 7.03
C VAL A 131 2.69 -1.58 7.58
N PHE A 132 2.57 -1.52 8.90
CA PHE A 132 1.46 -0.84 9.55
C PHE A 132 1.97 0.07 10.66
N GLY A 133 1.23 1.14 10.90
CA GLY A 133 1.67 2.21 11.76
C GLY A 133 0.64 3.30 11.91
N VAL A 134 1.06 4.39 12.52
CA VAL A 134 0.25 5.57 12.75
C VAL A 134 0.95 6.82 12.25
N TYR A 135 0.18 7.83 11.85
CA TYR A 135 0.71 9.15 11.53
C TYR A 135 -0.13 10.25 12.17
N ARG A 136 0.47 11.40 12.44
CA ARG A 136 -0.24 12.59 12.92
C ARG A 136 -0.72 13.44 11.75
N ARG A 137 -1.95 13.95 11.79
CA ARG A 137 -2.51 14.88 10.81
C ARG A 137 -1.81 16.23 10.94
N HIS A 138 -0.73 16.40 10.18
CA HIS A 138 0.07 17.61 10.17
C HIS A 138 0.64 17.82 8.76
N MET A 139 0.79 19.07 8.31
CA MET A 139 1.24 19.36 6.94
C MET A 139 2.58 18.69 6.59
N ARG A 140 3.49 18.61 7.56
CA ARG A 140 4.80 17.95 7.38
C ARG A 140 4.71 16.44 7.18
N THR A 141 3.62 15.81 7.60
CA THR A 141 3.43 14.35 7.52
C THR A 141 3.43 13.85 6.07
N ILE A 142 2.92 14.65 5.12
CA ILE A 142 2.89 14.29 3.70
C ILE A 142 4.31 14.04 3.17
N GLY A 143 5.27 14.91 3.53
CA GLY A 143 6.68 14.73 3.19
C GLY A 143 7.23 13.42 3.76
N TYR A 144 6.87 13.07 5.00
CA TYR A 144 7.35 11.83 5.60
C TYR A 144 6.70 10.56 5.02
N LEU A 145 5.44 10.60 4.62
CA LEU A 145 4.78 9.46 3.96
C LEU A 145 5.27 9.25 2.52
N GLY A 146 5.70 10.32 1.84
CA GLY A 146 6.28 10.28 0.49
C GLY A 146 7.77 9.92 0.44
N ASP A 147 8.56 10.47 1.37
CA ASP A 147 10.04 10.43 1.35
C ASP A 147 10.66 9.44 2.35
N SER A 148 10.08 9.20 3.53
CA SER A 148 10.76 8.41 4.60
C SER A 148 10.73 6.90 4.41
N ILE A 149 10.19 6.42 3.31
CA ILE A 149 10.36 5.04 2.87
C ILE A 149 11.55 4.93 1.88
N ASN A 150 12.12 6.06 1.44
CA ASN A 150 13.17 6.09 0.41
C ASN A 150 14.55 6.56 0.90
N SER A 151 14.68 7.27 2.03
CA SER A 151 15.96 7.87 2.47
C SER A 151 16.56 7.31 3.77
N SER A 152 15.77 6.81 4.71
CA SER A 152 16.26 6.23 5.99
C SER A 152 16.30 4.71 6.01
N VAL A 153 15.90 4.06 4.90
CA VAL A 153 15.88 2.61 4.72
C VAL A 153 16.76 2.29 3.50
N PRO A 154 17.66 1.29 3.55
CA PRO A 154 18.55 0.95 2.43
C PRO A 154 17.80 0.91 1.09
N ARG A 155 18.41 1.42 0.02
CA ARG A 155 17.85 1.59 -1.35
C ARG A 155 17.06 0.37 -1.89
N GLN A 156 17.31 -0.82 -1.34
CA GLN A 156 16.64 -2.09 -1.66
C GLN A 156 15.25 -2.31 -1.02
N GLN A 157 14.79 -1.48 -0.07
CA GLN A 157 13.58 -1.73 0.76
C GLN A 157 12.49 -0.66 0.59
N ARG A 158 12.51 0.05 -0.54
CA ARG A 158 11.55 1.11 -0.83
C ARG A 158 10.11 0.55 -0.94
N ALA A 159 9.25 0.88 0.02
CA ALA A 159 7.81 0.64 -0.10
C ALA A 159 7.16 1.50 -1.18
N VAL A 160 6.06 0.96 -1.70
CA VAL A 160 5.24 1.60 -2.71
C VAL A 160 3.94 1.97 -2.03
N GLY A 161 4.00 3.06 -1.26
CA GLY A 161 2.83 3.77 -0.77
C GLY A 161 2.65 5.06 -1.57
N ALA A 162 1.52 5.22 -2.24
CA ALA A 162 0.90 6.54 -2.39
C ALA A 162 0.24 6.88 -1.03
N PRO A 163 -0.07 8.16 -0.73
CA PRO A 163 -0.35 8.59 0.64
C PRO A 163 -1.65 8.06 1.26
N PHE A 164 -2.44 7.23 0.57
CA PHE A 164 -3.70 6.74 1.11
C PHE A 164 -3.98 5.28 0.71
N PHE A 165 -3.78 4.38 1.67
CA PHE A 165 -4.64 3.20 1.82
C PHE A 165 -5.35 3.35 3.16
N GLN A 166 -6.46 4.09 3.14
CA GLN A 166 -7.50 3.90 4.15
C GLN A 166 -8.29 2.68 3.72
N LEU A 167 -8.09 1.54 4.40
CA LEU A 167 -9.15 0.56 4.51
C LEU A 167 -10.28 1.27 5.25
N TYR A 168 -11.23 1.84 4.49
CA TYR A 168 -12.47 2.32 5.07
C TYR A 168 -13.15 1.12 5.72
N ARG A 169 -13.34 1.18 7.03
CA ARG A 169 -14.43 0.46 7.67
C ARG A 169 -15.71 1.08 7.12
N TYR A 170 -16.53 0.27 6.44
CA TYR A 170 -17.96 0.53 6.36
C TYR A 170 -18.58 0.26 7.73
#